data_AF-A0A2W5Q078-F1
#
_entry.id   AF-A0A2W5Q078-F1
#
_cell.length_a   1.000
_cell.length_b   1.000
_cell.length_c   1.000
_cell.angle_alpha   90.00
_cell.angle_beta   90.00
_cell.angle_gamma   90.00
#
_symmetry.space_group_name_H-M   'P 1'
#
loop_
_entity.id
_entity.type
_entity.pdbx_description
1 polymer ?
#
loop_
_entity_poly.entity_id
_entity_poly.type
_entity_poly.pdbx_seq_one_letter_code
_entity_poly.pdbx_strand_id
1 'polypeptide(L)'
;MKVRVLREACCAADDQMGPLDAVYRVDADASFAELIAEIRASRFLQFSSTHQRLSGELGGVTVVEVPAASDATPVFFVSASAPVGRMVRGRTLHFRFRHA
;
A
#
# COMPACT_ATOMS: atom_id res chain seq x y z
N MET A 1 16.78 -0.37 -2.21
CA MET A 1 16.28 -1.56 -1.47
C MET A 1 15.02 -2.13 -2.13
N LYS A 2 14.63 -3.38 -1.81
CA LYS A 2 13.40 -4.02 -2.32
C LYS A 2 12.33 -4.04 -1.23
N VAL A 3 11.11 -3.63 -1.56
CA VAL A 3 9.94 -3.70 -0.67
C VAL A 3 8.91 -4.62 -1.30
N ARG A 4 8.53 -5.68 -0.57
CA ARG A 4 7.44 -6.55 -0.99
C ARG A 4 6.12 -5.95 -0.53
N VAL A 5 5.18 -5.85 -1.45
CA VAL A 5 3.84 -5.32 -1.23
C VAL A 5 2.83 -6.36 -1.66
N LEU A 6 1.85 -6.63 -0.82
CA LEU A 6 0.68 -7.45 -1.14
C LEU A 6 -0.57 -6.57 -1.11
N ARG A 7 -1.57 -6.92 -1.92
CA ARG A 7 -2.93 -6.35 -1.81
C ARG A 7 -3.95 -7.47 -1.70
N GLU A 8 -5.03 -7.19 -0.99
CA GLU A 8 -6.22 -8.02 -0.98
C GLU A 8 -6.95 -7.94 -2.32
N ALA A 9 -7.54 -9.06 -2.73
CA ALA A 9 -8.39 -9.13 -3.90
C ALA A 9 -9.74 -8.47 -3.59
N CYS A 10 -10.24 -7.64 -4.50
CA CYS A 10 -11.48 -6.90 -4.25
C CYS A 10 -12.73 -7.76 -4.49
N CYS A 11 -12.68 -8.69 -5.44
CA CYS A 11 -13.69 -9.71 -5.66
C CYS A 11 -13.08 -10.92 -6.38
N ALA A 12 -13.79 -12.05 -6.41
CA ALA A 12 -13.35 -13.27 -7.10
C ALA A 12 -13.09 -13.07 -8.62
N ALA A 13 -13.64 -12.01 -9.22
CA ALA A 13 -13.36 -11.63 -10.60
C ALA A 13 -12.06 -10.81 -10.75
N ASP A 14 -11.66 -10.04 -9.74
CA ASP A 14 -10.45 -9.21 -9.75
C ASP A 14 -9.15 -9.99 -9.49
N ASP A 15 -9.25 -11.22 -8.94
CA ASP A 15 -8.13 -12.18 -8.86
C ASP A 15 -7.51 -12.48 -10.24
N GLN A 16 -8.25 -12.19 -11.32
CA GLN A 16 -7.80 -12.41 -12.70
C GLN A 16 -7.11 -11.18 -13.32
N MET A 17 -7.11 -10.02 -12.64
CA MET A 17 -6.77 -8.72 -13.24
C MET A 17 -5.33 -8.23 -12.98
N GLY A 18 -4.49 -9.07 -12.38
CA GLY A 18 -3.06 -8.80 -12.17
C GLY A 18 -2.54 -9.43 -10.88
N PRO A 19 -1.22 -9.46 -10.67
CA PRO A 19 -0.64 -10.08 -9.49
C PRO A 19 -1.12 -9.37 -8.21
N LEU A 20 -1.38 -10.16 -7.16
CA LEU A 20 -1.70 -9.67 -5.81
C LEU A 20 -0.44 -9.27 -5.04
N ASP A 21 0.74 -9.49 -5.62
CA ASP A 21 2.03 -9.12 -5.09
C ASP A 21 2.85 -8.28 -6.07
N ALA A 22 3.62 -7.35 -5.53
CA ALA A 22 4.55 -6.52 -6.27
C ALA A 22 5.81 -6.25 -5.46
N VAL A 23 6.91 -5.97 -6.17
CA VAL A 23 8.18 -5.57 -5.56
C VAL A 23 8.58 -4.21 -6.07
N TYR A 24 8.64 -3.24 -5.15
CA TYR A 24 9.08 -1.88 -5.44
C TYR A 24 10.55 -1.72 -5.09
N ARG A 25 11.30 -1.06 -5.97
CA ARG A 25 12.72 -0.74 -5.75
C ARG A 25 12.82 0.74 -5.42
N VAL A 26 12.96 1.04 -4.13
CA VAL A 26 13.11 2.41 -3.61
C VAL A 26 14.51 2.63 -3.07
N ASP A 27 14.97 3.87 -3.00
CA ASP A 27 16.22 4.20 -2.32
C ASP A 27 16.16 3.90 -0.82
N ALA A 28 17.32 3.74 -0.18
CA ALA A 28 17.38 3.33 1.24
C ALA A 28 16.90 4.44 2.19
N ASP A 29 17.08 5.69 1.78
CA ASP A 29 16.68 6.92 2.43
C ASP A 29 15.31 7.44 1.97
N ALA A 30 14.72 6.83 0.93
CA ALA A 30 13.37 7.15 0.49
C ALA A 30 12.39 7.11 1.66
N SER A 31 11.53 8.12 1.70
CA SER A 31 10.48 8.26 2.69
C SER A 31 9.34 7.29 2.44
N PHE A 32 8.60 6.97 3.50
CA PHE A 32 7.42 6.14 3.39
C PHE A 32 6.35 6.76 2.48
N ALA A 33 6.23 8.09 2.49
CA ALA A 33 5.35 8.81 1.58
C ALA A 33 5.70 8.57 0.10
N GLU A 34 6.98 8.60 -0.26
CA GLU A 34 7.45 8.34 -1.62
C GLU A 34 7.11 6.92 -2.07
N LEU A 35 7.30 5.92 -1.20
CA LEU A 35 6.89 4.54 -1.49
C LEU A 35 5.37 4.45 -1.76
N ILE A 36 4.54 5.09 -0.93
CA ILE A 36 3.08 5.07 -1.14
C ILE A 36 2.70 5.80 -2.44
N ALA A 37 3.37 6.90 -2.77
CA ALA A 37 3.17 7.61 -4.03
C ALA A 37 3.51 6.73 -5.25
N GLU A 38 4.64 6.01 -5.21
CA GLU A 38 5.05 5.09 -6.28
C GLU A 38 4.05 3.94 -6.44
N ILE A 39 3.59 3.34 -5.34
CA ILE A 39 2.56 2.30 -5.34
C ILE A 39 1.27 2.82 -6.02
N ARG A 40 0.81 4.02 -5.67
CA ARG A 40 -0.38 4.63 -6.28
C ARG A 40 -0.17 4.92 -7.77
N ALA A 41 0.97 5.49 -8.14
CA ALA A 41 1.31 5.81 -9.53
C ALA A 41 1.33 4.56 -10.42
N SER A 42 1.75 3.41 -9.88
CA SER A 42 1.75 2.13 -10.60
C SER A 42 0.36 1.53 -10.83
N ARG A 43 -0.70 2.11 -10.25
CA ARG A 43 -2.08 1.57 -10.27
C ARG A 43 -2.19 0.13 -9.74
N PHE A 44 -1.27 -0.28 -8.87
CA PHE A 44 -1.30 -1.60 -8.26
C PHE A 44 -2.50 -1.77 -7.31
N LEU A 45 -2.82 -0.73 -6.54
CA LEU A 45 -3.98 -0.74 -5.65
C LEU A 45 -5.26 -0.65 -6.47
N GLN A 46 -6.11 -1.66 -6.32
CA GLN A 46 -7.41 -1.76 -6.98
C GLN A 46 -8.51 -1.55 -5.95
N PHE A 47 -9.58 -0.91 -6.36
CA PHE A 47 -10.71 -0.54 -5.52
C PHE A 47 -12.02 -0.90 -6.24
N SER A 48 -13.10 -1.08 -5.50
CA SER A 48 -14.44 -1.27 -6.07
C SER A 48 -15.41 -0.20 -5.58
N SER A 49 -16.61 -0.19 -6.16
CA SER A 49 -17.69 0.71 -5.73
C SER A 49 -18.02 0.58 -4.24
N THR A 50 -17.91 -0.63 -3.67
CA THR A 50 -18.19 -0.92 -2.26
C THR A 50 -16.95 -0.89 -1.36
N HIS A 51 -15.75 -0.91 -1.93
CA HIS A 51 -14.49 -0.87 -1.18
C HIS A 51 -13.57 0.23 -1.71
N GLN A 52 -13.74 1.43 -1.17
CA GLN A 52 -13.06 2.65 -1.63
C GLN A 52 -11.86 3.05 -0.75
N ARG A 53 -11.44 2.19 0.18
CA ARG A 53 -10.31 2.43 1.09
C ARG A 53 -9.55 1.15 1.40
N LEU A 54 -8.22 1.25 1.36
CA LEU A 54 -7.30 0.18 1.75
C LEU A 54 -6.44 0.64 2.93
N SER A 55 -6.30 -0.20 3.94
CA SER A 55 -5.30 -0.03 5.01
C SER A 55 -4.02 -0.75 4.63
N GLY A 56 -2.89 -0.03 4.63
CA GLY A 56 -1.55 -0.60 4.55
C GLY A 56 -1.06 -1.00 5.94
N GLU A 57 -0.69 -2.26 6.09
CA GLU A 57 -0.29 -2.88 7.36
C GLU A 57 1.13 -3.44 7.29
N LEU A 58 1.91 -3.23 8.35
CA LEU A 58 3.22 -3.85 8.56
C LEU A 58 3.18 -4.73 9.80
N GLY A 59 3.18 -6.05 9.61
CA GLY A 59 3.08 -7.00 10.73
C GLY A 59 1.77 -6.87 11.51
N GLY A 60 0.66 -6.62 10.81
CA GLY A 60 -0.68 -6.47 11.40
C GLY A 60 -0.99 -5.10 12.00
N VAL A 61 -0.03 -4.15 12.00
CA VAL A 61 -0.25 -2.77 12.45
C VAL A 61 -0.52 -1.88 11.26
N THR A 62 -1.66 -1.17 11.26
CA THR A 62 -2.00 -0.17 10.25
C THR A 62 -1.03 1.00 10.33
N VAL A 63 -0.39 1.31 9.21
CA VAL A 63 0.59 2.40 9.09
C VAL A 63 0.16 3.48 8.11
N VAL A 64 -0.75 3.15 7.19
CA VAL A 64 -1.33 4.10 6.23
C VAL A 64 -2.74 3.67 5.83
N GLU A 65 -3.58 4.64 5.49
CA GLU A 65 -4.83 4.43 4.77
C GLU A 65 -4.77 5.13 3.41
N VAL A 66 -5.14 4.40 2.36
CA VAL A 66 -5.13 4.88 0.97
C VAL A 66 -6.56 4.89 0.44
N PRO A 67 -7.11 6.07 0.13
CA PRO A 67 -8.42 6.20 -0.54
C PRO A 67 -8.33 5.88 -2.04
N ALA A 68 -9.45 5.45 -2.62
CA ALA A 68 -9.56 5.14 -4.05
C ALA A 68 -9.40 6.38 -4.95
N ALA A 69 -9.85 7.53 -4.47
CA ALA A 69 -9.79 8.78 -5.22
C ALA A 69 -8.32 9.20 -5.45
N SER A 70 -7.96 9.45 -6.71
CA SER A 70 -6.59 9.80 -7.12
C SER A 70 -6.09 11.10 -6.50
N ASP A 71 -6.97 12.06 -6.29
CA ASP A 71 -6.73 13.37 -5.68
C ASP A 71 -6.74 13.32 -4.14
N ALA A 72 -7.27 12.26 -3.54
CA ALA A 72 -7.31 12.13 -2.09
C ALA A 72 -5.94 11.78 -1.50
N THR A 73 -5.61 12.43 -0.40
CA THR A 73 -4.33 12.27 0.31
C THR A 73 -4.37 11.02 1.20
N PRO A 74 -3.36 10.13 1.14
CA PRO A 74 -3.23 9.04 2.09
C PRO A 74 -3.10 9.55 3.54
N VAL A 75 -3.71 8.84 4.48
CA VAL A 75 -3.61 9.15 5.91
C VAL A 75 -2.52 8.27 6.52
N PHE A 76 -1.46 8.87 7.04
CA PHE A 76 -0.35 8.15 7.64
C PHE A 76 -0.50 8.09 9.16
N PHE A 77 -0.43 6.89 9.74
CA PHE A 77 -0.45 6.65 11.19
C PHE A 77 0.95 6.58 11.81
N VAL A 78 1.95 6.76 10.96
CA VAL A 78 3.37 6.82 11.28
C VAL A 78 3.94 8.04 10.57
N SER A 79 5.16 8.42 10.92
CA SER A 79 5.83 9.53 10.24
C SER A 79 5.96 9.23 8.74
N ALA A 80 5.31 10.04 7.90
CA ALA A 80 5.34 9.92 6.45
C ALA A 80 6.77 10.12 5.88
N SER A 81 7.59 10.92 6.58
CA SER A 81 9.00 11.15 6.27
C SER A 81 9.93 10.08 6.85
N ALA A 82 9.42 9.07 7.56
CA ALA A 82 10.26 8.01 8.07
C ALA A 82 10.89 7.20 6.93
N PRO A 83 12.20 6.86 7.02
CA PRO A 83 12.86 6.05 6.01
C PRO A 83 12.21 4.67 5.85
N VAL A 84 11.92 4.28 4.61
CA VAL A 84 11.28 3.01 4.27
C VAL A 84 12.08 1.83 4.82
N GLY A 85 13.41 1.88 4.74
CA GLY A 85 14.27 0.82 5.27
C GLY A 85 14.04 0.54 6.76
N ARG A 86 13.83 1.60 7.56
CA ARG A 86 13.55 1.49 8.99
C ARG A 86 12.14 1.00 9.27
N MET A 87 11.18 1.38 8.44
CA MET A 87 9.79 0.98 8.61
C MET A 87 9.54 -0.46 8.19
N VAL A 88 10.00 -0.85 7.01
CA VAL A 88 9.72 -2.16 6.45
C VAL A 88 10.57 -3.22 7.13
N ARG A 89 11.89 -3.02 7.33
CA ARG A 89 12.79 -3.99 8.00
C ARG A 89 12.62 -5.44 7.51
N GLY A 90 12.40 -5.64 6.22
CA GLY A 90 12.16 -6.96 5.62
C GLY A 90 10.75 -7.53 5.83
N ARG A 91 9.86 -6.81 6.52
CA ARG A 91 8.42 -7.11 6.56
C ARG A 91 7.78 -6.86 5.20
N THR A 92 6.63 -7.45 4.98
CA THR A 92 5.81 -7.19 3.79
C THR A 92 4.77 -6.13 4.14
N LEU A 93 4.52 -5.19 3.23
CA LEU A 93 3.44 -4.22 3.36
C LEU A 93 2.16 -4.85 2.77
N HIS A 94 1.14 -5.04 3.60
CA HIS A 94 -0.12 -5.65 3.19
C HIS A 94 -1.21 -4.60 3.07
N PHE A 95 -1.83 -4.46 1.91
CA PHE A 95 -3.03 -3.65 1.74
C PHE A 95 -4.27 -4.52 1.88
N ARG A 96 -5.16 -4.13 2.79
CA ARG A 96 -6.43 -4.83 3.08
C ARG A 96 -7.59 -3.88 3.04
N PHE A 97 -8.74 -4.36 2.60
CA PHE A 97 -9.97 -3.60 2.67
C PHE A 97 -10.42 -3.51 4.12
N ARG A 98 -10.87 -2.32 4.50
CA ARG A 98 -11.59 -2.14 5.77
C ARG A 98 -13.06 -2.14 5.47
N HIS A 99 -13.76 -3.14 5.97
CA HIS A 99 -15.21 -3.05 6.11
C HIS A 99 -15.48 -2.00 7.19
N ALA A 100 -16.26 -0.99 6.84
CA ALA A 100 -16.80 -0.03 7.80
C ALA A 100 -17.80 -0.73 8.73
#